data_AF-A0A4V2F7L1-F1
#
_entry.id   AF-A0A4V2F7L1-F1
#
_cell.length_a   1.000
_cell.length_b   1.000
_cell.length_c   1.000
_cell.angle_alpha   90.00
_cell.angle_beta   90.00
_cell.angle_gamma   90.00
#
_symmetry.space_group_name_H-M   'P 1'
#
loop_
_entity.id
_entity.type
_entity.pdbx_description
1 polymer ?
#
loop_
_entity_poly.entity_id
_entity_poly.type
_entity_poly.pdbx_seq_one_letter_code
_entity_poly.pdbx_strand_id
1 'polypeptide(L)' 'MFDWIQNKTELQLLKEKYCKLMKKSYQLALSDKKKSDALNLEAKQLLSKIKDYEAEKEIAS' A
#
# COMPACT_ATOMS: atom_id res chain seq x y z
N MET A 1 7.15 21.52 -20.78
CA MET A 1 6.19 21.33 -19.67
C MET A 1 6.30 19.89 -19.16
N PHE A 2 7.46 19.55 -18.63
CA PHE A 2 7.78 18.30 -17.95
C PHE A 2 8.82 18.68 -16.88
N ASP A 3 8.91 17.92 -15.79
CA ASP A 3 9.88 18.08 -14.67
C ASP A 3 9.32 18.55 -13.32
N TRP A 4 8.06 18.26 -13.02
CA TRP A 4 7.68 17.97 -11.63
C TRP A 4 7.75 16.45 -11.40
N ILE A 5 8.96 15.90 -11.48
CA ILE A 5 9.26 14.62 -10.84
C ILE A 5 9.20 14.89 -9.34
N GLN A 6 7.98 14.90 -8.78
CA GLN A 6 7.81 14.92 -7.34
C GLN A 6 8.42 13.62 -6.82
N ASN A 7 9.56 13.74 -6.13
CA ASN A 7 10.11 12.65 -5.35
C ASN A 7 9.01 12.20 -4.37
N LYS A 8 8.45 11.01 -4.62
CA LYS A 8 7.38 10.47 -3.78
C LYS A 8 7.95 10.27 -2.39
N THR A 9 7.20 10.73 -1.39
CA THR A 9 7.54 10.44 0.00
C THR A 9 7.42 8.94 0.25
N GLU A 10 8.16 8.44 1.23
CA GLU A 10 8.12 7.02 1.60
C GLU A 10 6.68 6.55 1.91
N LEU A 11 5.90 7.39 2.60
CA LEU A 11 4.48 7.14 2.87
C LEU A 11 3.65 7.00 1.58
N GLN A 12 3.90 7.83 0.56
CA GLN A 12 3.22 7.71 -0.74
C GLN A 12 3.60 6.40 -1.45
N LEU A 13 4.87 6.00 -1.40
CA LEU A 13 5.31 4.73 -1.98
C LEU A 13 4.64 3.53 -1.29
N LEU A 14 4.53 3.55 0.04
CA LEU A 14 3.84 2.52 0.82
C LEU A 14 2.35 2.44 0.44
N LYS A 15 1.66 3.58 0.36
CA LYS A 15 0.25 3.65 -0.04
C LYS A 15 0.02 3.14 -1.47
N GLU A 16 0.91 3.48 -2.41
CA GLU A 16 0.82 2.96 -3.77
C GLU A 16 1.03 1.45 -3.84
N LYS A 17 2.01 0.92 -3.10
CA LYS A 17 2.24 -0.53 -3.03
C LYS A 17 1.02 -1.24 -2.46
N TYR A 18 0.45 -0.72 -1.37
CA TYR A 18 -0.79 -1.22 -0.79
C TYR A 18 -1.94 -1.28 -1.81
N CYS A 19 -2.19 -0.17 -2.51
CA CYS A 19 -3.25 -0.11 -3.53
C CYS A 19 -3.04 -1.14 -4.65
N LYS A 20 -1.81 -1.29 -5.15
CA LYS A 20 -1.48 -2.28 -6.19
C LYS A 20 -1.75 -3.71 -5.72
N LEU A 21 -1.36 -4.04 -4.49
CA LEU A 21 -1.60 -5.36 -3.91
C LEU A 21 -3.09 -5.64 -3.73
N MET A 22 -3.87 -4.69 -3.20
CA MET A 22 -5.32 -4.90 -3.05
C MET A 22 -6.05 -5.00 -4.38
N LYS A 23 -5.67 -4.20 -5.38
CA LYS A 23 -6.25 -4.32 -6.71
C LYS A 23 -6.00 -5.73 -7.27
N LYS A 24 -4.78 -6.24 -7.12
CA LYS A 24 -4.41 -7.57 -7.62
C LYS A 24 -5.05 -8.70 -6.82
N SER A 25 -5.19 -8.58 -5.50
CA SER A 25 -5.90 -9.56 -4.69
C SER A 25 -7.37 -9.66 -5.12
N TYR A 26 -8.05 -8.51 -5.28
CA TYR A 26 -9.44 -8.47 -5.71
C TYR A 26 -9.66 -9.10 -7.08
N GLN A 27 -8.77 -8.80 -8.05
CA GLN A 27 -8.81 -9.43 -9.37
C GLN A 27 -8.68 -10.95 -9.32
N LEU A 28 -7.90 -11.48 -8.37
CA LEU A 28 -7.65 -12.91 -8.23
C LEU A 28 -8.65 -13.62 -7.32
N ALA A 29 -9.48 -12.90 -6.56
CA ALA A 29 -10.36 -13.47 -5.54
C ALA A 29 -11.33 -14.53 -6.10
N LEU A 30 -11.77 -14.36 -7.34
CA LEU A 30 -12.71 -15.27 -8.02
C LEU A 30 -12.02 -16.44 -8.73
N SER A 31 -10.76 -16.28 -9.15
CA SER A 31 -10.04 -17.29 -9.96
C SER A 31 -9.01 -18.09 -9.16
N ASP A 32 -8.38 -17.48 -8.17
CA ASP A 32 -7.32 -18.08 -7.33
C ASP A 32 -7.36 -17.48 -5.92
N LYS A 33 -8.23 -18.06 -5.09
CA LYS A 33 -8.44 -17.63 -3.71
C LYS A 33 -7.15 -17.65 -2.89
N LYS A 34 -6.32 -18.69 -3.02
CA LYS A 34 -5.07 -18.82 -2.25
C LYS A 34 -4.14 -17.65 -2.53
N LYS A 35 -3.96 -17.31 -3.81
CA LYS A 35 -3.10 -16.20 -4.23
C LYS A 35 -3.70 -14.84 -3.86
N SER A 36 -5.02 -14.68 -3.99
CA SER A 36 -5.73 -13.49 -3.51
C SER A 36 -5.50 -13.28 -2.01
N ASP A 37 -5.70 -14.32 -1.20
CA ASP A 37 -5.56 -14.24 0.26
C ASP A 37 -4.12 -13.91 0.67
N ALA A 38 -3.12 -14.49 -0.01
CA ALA A 38 -1.71 -14.15 0.22
C ALA A 38 -1.40 -12.67 -0.08
N LEU A 39 -1.87 -12.14 -1.21
CA LEU A 39 -1.69 -10.73 -1.56
C LEU A 39 -2.44 -9.78 -0.61
N ASN A 40 -3.64 -10.17 -0.18
CA ASN A 40 -4.42 -9.43 0.81
C ASN A 40 -3.70 -9.40 2.17
N LEU A 41 -3.07 -10.51 2.58
CA LEU A 41 -2.27 -10.55 3.80
C LEU A 41 -1.07 -9.60 3.72
N GLU A 42 -0.32 -9.60 2.61
CA GLU A 42 0.78 -8.64 2.40
C GLU A 42 0.27 -7.19 2.43
N ALA A 43 -0.87 -6.92 1.80
CA ALA A 43 -1.49 -5.59 1.82
C ALA A 43 -1.86 -5.15 3.25
N LYS A 44 -2.42 -6.04 4.08
CA LYS A 44 -2.74 -5.74 5.49
C LYS A 44 -1.49 -5.40 6.31
N GLN A 45 -0.38 -6.10 6.08
CA GLN A 45 0.89 -5.78 6.75
C GLN A 45 1.41 -4.39 6.35
N LEU A 46 1.30 -4.03 5.06
CA LEU A 46 1.62 -2.68 4.58
C LEU A 46 0.71 -1.61 5.19
N LEU A 47 -0.59 -1.90 5.32
CA LEU A 47 -1.53 -0.98 5.94
C LEU A 47 -1.18 -0.71 7.42
N SER A 48 -0.72 -1.72 8.17
CA SER A 48 -0.24 -1.51 9.53
C SER A 48 0.93 -0.53 9.54
N LYS A 49 1.95 -0.77 8.71
CA LYS A 49 3.12 0.13 8.62
C LYS A 49 2.76 1.55 8.22
N ILE A 50 1.80 1.72 7.31
CA ILE A 50 1.30 3.04 6.90
C ILE A 50 0.70 3.77 8.10
N LYS A 51 -0.13 3.08 8.90
CA LYS A 51 -0.77 3.66 10.09
C LYS A 51 0.26 4.02 11.15
N ASP A 52 1.25 3.16 11.38
CA ASP A 52 2.32 3.43 12.33
C ASP A 52 3.10 4.71 11.91
N TYR A 53 3.46 4.81 10.62
CA TYR A 53 4.10 5.99 10.05
C TYR A 53 3.27 7.28 10.17
N GLU A 54 1.95 7.18 9.95
CA GLU A 54 1.05 8.33 10.06
C GLU A 54 0.89 8.79 11.51
N ALA A 55 0.76 7.84 12.44
CA ALA A 55 0.67 8.13 13.87
C ALA A 55 1.97 8.77 14.40
N GLU A 56 3.14 8.26 14.01
CA GLU A 56 4.43 8.86 14.37
C GLU A 56 4.57 10.30 13.85
N LYS A 57 4.10 10.58 12.63
CA LYS A 57 4.10 11.94 12.07
C LYS A 57 3.15 12.90 12.79
N GLU A 58 1.99 12.41 13.22
CA GLU A 58 1.00 13.22 13.94
C GLU A 58 1.49 13.61 15.35
N ILE A 59 2.27 12.76 16.01
CA ILE A 59 2.89 13.05 17.32
C ILE A 59 4.09 14.00 17.21
N ALA A 60 4.78 14.01 16.07
CA ALA A 60 5.97 14.83 15.82
C ALA A 60 5.67 16.22 15.21
N SER A 61 4.39 16.54 14.94
CA SER A 61 3.94 17.81 14.34
C SER A 61 3.29 18.73 15.38
#